data_AF-Q7M4I6-F1
#
_entry.id   AF-Q7M4I6-F1
#
_cell.length_a   1.000
_cell.length_b   1.000
_cell.length_c   1.000
_cell.angle_alpha   90.00
_cell.angle_beta   90.00
_cell.angle_gamma   90.00
#
_symmetry.space_group_name_H-M   'P 1'
#
loop_
_entity.id
_entity.type
_entity.pdbx_description
1 polymer ?
#
loop_
_entity_poly.entity_id
_entity_poly.type
_entity_poly.pdbx_seq_one_letter_code
_entity_poly.pdbx_strand_id
1 'polypeptide(L)'
;IIYPGTLWCGNGNIANGTNELGLWKETDACCRTHDMCPDIIEAHGSKHGLTNPADYTRLNCECDEEFRHCLHNSGDAVSAAFVGRTYFTILGTQCFRLDYPIVKCKVKSTILRECKEYEFDTNAPQKYQWFDVLSY
;
A
#
# COMPACT_ATOMS: atom_id res chain seq x y z
N ILE A 1 6.32 -8.54 -11.87
CA ILE A 1 5.51 -8.10 -13.03
C ILE A 1 5.38 -6.59 -12.93
N ILE A 2 5.50 -5.87 -14.04
CA ILE A 2 5.28 -4.41 -14.13
C ILE A 2 4.09 -4.16 -15.06
N TYR A 3 3.22 -3.22 -14.70
CA TYR A 3 2.07 -2.86 -15.53
C TYR A 3 2.51 -2.21 -16.86
N PRO A 4 2.02 -2.66 -18.03
CA PRO A 4 2.45 -2.13 -19.31
C PRO A 4 2.24 -0.61 -19.45
N GLY A 5 3.29 0.09 -19.85
CA GLY A 5 3.31 1.55 -19.97
C GLY A 5 3.76 2.29 -18.71
N THR A 6 4.13 1.58 -17.65
CA THR A 6 4.79 2.13 -16.46
C THR A 6 6.13 1.44 -16.23
N LEU A 7 6.99 2.02 -15.41
CA LEU A 7 8.29 1.46 -15.04
C LEU A 7 8.35 1.06 -13.56
N TRP A 8 7.46 1.60 -12.73
CA TRP A 8 7.45 1.47 -11.27
C TRP A 8 6.22 0.74 -10.72
N CYS A 9 5.15 0.55 -11.50
CA CYS A 9 3.94 -0.11 -10.99
C CYS A 9 4.05 -1.63 -11.03
N GLY A 10 4.62 -2.23 -9.98
CA GLY A 10 4.66 -3.67 -9.80
C GLY A 10 5.67 -4.14 -8.76
N ASN A 11 6.23 -5.34 -8.92
CA ASN A 11 7.24 -5.85 -7.98
C ASN A 11 8.59 -5.19 -8.29
N GLY A 12 8.92 -4.13 -7.55
CA GLY A 12 10.06 -3.28 -7.81
C GLY A 12 9.85 -2.42 -9.07
N ASN A 13 10.94 -2.05 -9.74
CA ASN A 13 10.90 -1.23 -10.95
C ASN A 13 11.88 -1.71 -12.03
N ILE A 14 11.66 -1.24 -13.25
CA ILE A 14 12.51 -1.49 -14.44
C ILE A 14 13.08 -0.20 -15.02
N ALA A 15 13.07 0.89 -14.25
CA ALA A 15 13.62 2.17 -14.65
C ALA A 15 15.16 2.13 -14.64
N ASN A 16 15.79 2.75 -15.64
CA ASN A 16 17.26 2.92 -15.72
C ASN A 16 17.76 4.05 -14.83
N GLY A 17 16.86 4.93 -14.39
CA GLY A 17 17.18 6.07 -13.55
C GLY A 17 16.00 6.47 -12.70
N THR A 18 16.30 7.08 -11.56
CA THR A 18 15.26 7.44 -10.59
C THR A 18 14.23 8.39 -11.16
N ASN A 19 14.50 9.20 -12.20
CA ASN A 19 13.52 10.14 -12.76
C ASN A 19 12.83 9.62 -14.03
N GLU A 20 13.13 8.39 -14.46
CA GLU A 20 12.51 7.81 -15.65
C GLU A 20 11.07 7.43 -15.36
N LEU A 21 10.16 7.77 -16.28
CA LEU A 21 8.74 7.42 -16.22
C LEU A 21 8.30 6.88 -17.57
N GLY A 22 7.33 5.97 -17.55
CA GLY A 22 6.73 5.34 -18.72
C GLY A 22 5.74 6.23 -19.46
N LEU A 23 4.88 5.56 -20.23
CA LEU A 23 3.81 6.18 -21.01
C LEU A 23 2.75 6.86 -20.13
N TRP A 24 2.32 6.16 -19.06
CA TRP A 24 1.32 6.65 -18.11
C TRP A 24 2.00 7.41 -16.98
N LYS A 25 2.55 8.59 -17.32
CA LYS A 25 3.50 9.33 -16.46
C LYS A 25 2.96 9.64 -15.08
N GLU A 26 1.69 10.01 -14.96
CA GLU A 26 1.11 10.37 -13.66
C GLU A 26 0.86 9.12 -12.80
N THR A 27 0.32 8.05 -13.39
CA THR A 27 0.19 6.76 -12.69
C THR A 27 1.56 6.22 -12.26
N ASP A 28 2.54 6.28 -13.15
CA ASP A 28 3.89 5.77 -12.89
C ASP A 28 4.63 6.60 -11.83
N ALA A 29 4.42 7.92 -11.80
CA ALA A 29 4.96 8.79 -10.77
C ALA A 29 4.38 8.46 -9.37
N CYS A 30 3.09 8.08 -9.29
CA CYS A 30 2.50 7.58 -8.05
C CYS A 30 3.21 6.29 -7.59
N CYS A 31 3.39 5.33 -8.49
CA CYS A 31 4.06 4.06 -8.17
C CYS A 31 5.54 4.27 -7.79
N ARG A 32 6.24 5.16 -8.48
CA ARG A 32 7.62 5.53 -8.15
C ARG A 32 7.73 6.07 -6.73
N THR A 33 6.86 7.01 -6.37
CA THR A 33 6.85 7.60 -5.02
C THR A 33 6.58 6.52 -3.97
N HIS A 34 5.64 5.62 -4.26
CA HIS A 34 5.31 4.47 -3.41
C HIS A 34 6.51 3.51 -3.23
N ASP A 35 7.19 3.15 -4.31
CA ASP A 35 8.43 2.35 -4.30
C ASP A 35 9.56 2.97 -3.45
N MET A 36 9.57 4.30 -3.32
CA MET A 36 10.56 5.06 -2.54
C MET A 36 10.17 5.24 -1.07
N CYS A 37 9.13 4.55 -0.58
CA CYS A 37 8.73 4.62 0.82
C CYS A 37 9.89 4.32 1.78
N PRO A 38 10.13 5.14 2.81
CA PRO A 38 11.29 4.99 3.70
C PRO A 38 11.18 3.80 4.65
N ASP A 39 9.96 3.29 4.89
CA ASP A 39 9.72 2.18 5.80
C ASP A 39 8.91 1.08 5.13
N ILE A 40 9.61 0.01 4.79
CA ILE A 40 9.09 -1.18 4.11
C ILE A 40 9.47 -2.45 4.87
N ILE A 41 8.71 -3.52 4.60
CA ILE A 41 9.05 -4.90 4.93
C ILE A 41 8.98 -5.71 3.63
N GLU A 42 10.13 -6.14 3.13
CA GLU A 42 10.23 -6.96 1.91
C GLU A 42 9.44 -8.26 2.03
N ALA A 43 9.21 -8.93 0.89
CA ALA A 43 8.57 -10.24 0.85
C ALA A 43 9.29 -11.22 1.79
N HIS A 44 8.53 -11.90 2.66
CA HIS A 44 9.03 -12.81 3.71
C HIS A 44 10.00 -12.18 4.74
N GLY A 45 10.20 -10.87 4.70
CA GLY A 45 11.07 -10.15 5.62
C GLY A 45 10.43 -9.94 6.99
N SER A 46 11.26 -9.62 7.98
CA SER A 46 10.83 -9.25 9.32
C SER A 46 11.41 -7.91 9.74
N LYS A 47 10.57 -7.04 10.29
CA LYS A 47 10.94 -5.72 10.85
C LYS A 47 9.91 -5.34 11.89
N HIS A 48 10.28 -4.53 12.88
CA HIS A 48 9.34 -4.01 13.90
C HIS A 48 8.59 -5.08 14.71
N GLY A 49 9.13 -6.30 14.80
CA GLY A 49 8.45 -7.45 15.42
C GLY A 49 7.32 -8.05 14.56
N LEU A 50 7.14 -7.58 13.33
CA LEU A 50 6.23 -8.12 12.32
C LEU A 50 7.01 -8.97 11.32
N THR A 51 6.32 -9.95 10.72
CA THR A 51 6.81 -10.69 9.56
C THR A 51 5.81 -10.50 8.43
N ASN A 52 6.29 -10.14 7.25
CA ASN A 52 5.47 -10.03 6.05
C ASN A 52 5.30 -11.43 5.43
N PRO A 53 4.11 -12.04 5.47
CA PRO A 53 3.91 -13.37 4.91
C PRO A 53 3.74 -13.36 3.38
N ALA A 54 3.59 -12.19 2.76
CA ALA A 54 3.29 -12.07 1.34
C ALA A 54 4.54 -12.20 0.45
N ASP A 55 4.33 -12.61 -0.80
CA ASP A 55 5.37 -12.71 -1.85
C ASP A 55 5.72 -11.34 -2.48
N TYR A 56 5.31 -10.25 -1.84
CA TYR A 56 5.52 -8.87 -2.28
C TYR A 56 5.79 -7.97 -1.07
N THR A 57 6.44 -6.83 -1.32
CA THR A 57 6.76 -5.83 -0.28
C THR A 57 5.50 -5.21 0.30
N ARG A 58 5.44 -5.08 1.63
CA ARG A 58 4.43 -4.28 2.33
C ARG A 58 5.07 -3.03 2.91
N LEU A 59 4.32 -1.94 2.91
CA LEU A 59 4.82 -0.60 3.21
C LEU A 59 4.14 -0.02 4.46
N ASN A 60 4.69 1.09 4.96
CA ASN A 60 4.03 1.87 5.99
C ASN A 60 2.67 2.38 5.48
N CYS A 61 1.66 2.40 6.35
CA CYS A 61 0.31 2.86 5.99
C CYS A 61 0.27 4.29 5.44
N GLU A 62 1.15 5.19 5.89
CA GLU A 62 1.23 6.55 5.35
C GLU A 62 1.55 6.53 3.84
N CYS A 63 2.50 5.69 3.41
CA CYS A 63 2.85 5.53 2.00
C CYS A 63 1.69 4.94 1.18
N ASP A 64 0.96 3.97 1.73
CA ASP A 64 -0.21 3.37 1.06
C ASP A 64 -1.38 4.38 0.95
N GLU A 65 -1.59 5.22 1.96
CA GLU A 65 -2.61 6.29 1.92
C GLU A 65 -2.25 7.35 0.89
N GLU A 66 -1.01 7.84 0.88
CA GLU A 66 -0.50 8.78 -0.12
C GLU A 66 -0.60 8.22 -1.54
N PHE A 67 -0.24 6.94 -1.73
CA PHE A 67 -0.33 6.28 -3.02
C PHE A 67 -1.79 6.20 -3.51
N ARG A 68 -2.72 5.83 -2.64
CA ARG A 68 -4.16 5.83 -2.96
C ARG A 68 -4.64 7.21 -3.38
N HIS A 69 -4.27 8.25 -2.63
CA HIS A 69 -4.60 9.63 -2.94
C HIS A 69 -3.99 10.10 -4.27
N CYS A 70 -2.75 9.74 -4.55
CA CYS A 70 -2.08 10.08 -5.80
C CYS A 70 -2.82 9.48 -7.00
N LEU A 71 -3.12 8.18 -6.95
CA LEU A 71 -3.84 7.49 -8.02
C LEU A 71 -5.24 8.08 -8.27
N HIS A 72 -6.00 8.43 -7.23
CA HIS A 72 -7.31 9.07 -7.39
C HIS A 72 -7.25 10.43 -8.09
N ASN A 73 -6.12 11.13 -7.99
CA ASN A 73 -5.90 12.46 -8.59
C ASN A 73 -5.12 12.43 -9.91
N SER A 74 -4.72 11.24 -10.38
CA SER A 74 -3.97 11.07 -11.64
C SER A 74 -4.86 11.32 -12.86
N GLY A 75 -4.38 12.15 -13.79
CA GLY A 75 -4.98 12.37 -15.11
C GLY A 75 -5.01 11.13 -16.00
N ASP A 76 -4.12 10.16 -15.76
CA ASP A 76 -4.11 8.85 -16.41
C ASP A 76 -5.18 7.90 -15.82
N ALA A 77 -6.46 8.33 -15.86
CA ALA A 77 -7.53 7.73 -15.05
C ALA A 77 -7.73 6.22 -15.25
N VAL A 78 -7.52 5.71 -16.48
CA VAL A 78 -7.70 4.28 -16.78
C VAL A 78 -6.60 3.43 -16.16
N SER A 79 -5.33 3.81 -16.31
CA SER A 79 -4.20 3.09 -15.70
C SER A 79 -4.22 3.24 -14.19
N ALA A 80 -4.50 4.44 -13.68
CA ALA A 80 -4.58 4.68 -12.24
C ALA A 80 -5.68 3.83 -11.59
N ALA A 81 -6.86 3.75 -12.21
CA ALA A 81 -7.94 2.93 -11.69
C ALA A 81 -7.67 1.42 -11.77
N PHE A 82 -6.92 0.96 -12.78
CA PHE A 82 -6.49 -0.44 -12.85
C PHE A 82 -5.45 -0.77 -11.77
N VAL A 83 -4.40 0.05 -11.65
CA VAL A 83 -3.35 -0.11 -10.63
C VAL A 83 -3.95 -0.06 -9.23
N GLY A 84 -4.77 0.96 -8.95
CA GLY A 84 -5.43 1.15 -7.67
C GLY A 84 -6.32 -0.03 -7.27
N ARG A 85 -7.23 -0.48 -8.15
CA ARG A 85 -8.07 -1.65 -7.87
C ARG A 85 -7.26 -2.93 -7.69
N THR A 86 -6.17 -3.10 -8.45
CA THR A 86 -5.31 -4.26 -8.30
C THR A 86 -4.67 -4.28 -6.91
N TYR A 87 -4.03 -3.17 -6.52
CA TYR A 87 -3.29 -3.08 -5.26
C TYR A 87 -4.21 -3.08 -4.03
N PHE A 88 -5.17 -2.16 -3.97
CA PHE A 88 -5.99 -1.93 -2.78
C PHE A 88 -7.21 -2.85 -2.66
N THR A 89 -7.71 -3.41 -3.77
CA THR A 89 -8.98 -4.18 -3.75
C THR A 89 -8.77 -5.66 -4.07
N ILE A 90 -7.95 -6.01 -5.07
CA ILE A 90 -7.78 -7.40 -5.52
C ILE A 90 -6.73 -8.13 -4.67
N LEU A 91 -5.58 -7.52 -4.40
CA LEU A 91 -4.52 -8.17 -3.60
C LEU A 91 -4.90 -8.33 -2.13
N GLY A 92 -5.83 -7.52 -1.61
CA GLY A 92 -6.18 -7.51 -0.20
C GLY A 92 -4.95 -7.31 0.70
N THR A 93 -4.04 -6.42 0.27
CA THR A 93 -2.79 -6.16 1.01
C THR A 93 -3.07 -5.52 2.36
N GLN A 94 -2.05 -5.51 3.20
CA GLN A 94 -2.06 -4.79 4.47
C GLN A 94 -0.84 -3.88 4.53
N CYS A 95 -1.01 -2.76 5.21
CA CYS A 95 0.07 -1.87 5.57
C CYS A 95 0.42 -2.05 7.05
N PHE A 96 1.55 -1.50 7.48
CA PHE A 96 1.91 -1.47 8.90
C PHE A 96 2.12 -0.05 9.41
N ARG A 97 1.86 0.17 10.70
CA ARG A 97 2.19 1.43 11.39
C ARG A 97 2.28 1.19 12.90
N LEU A 98 2.94 2.12 13.59
CA LEU A 98 2.97 2.17 15.05
C LEU A 98 1.66 2.79 15.54
N ASP A 99 0.87 2.03 16.31
CA ASP A 99 -0.35 2.53 16.95
C ASP A 99 -0.68 1.74 18.22
N TYR A 100 -1.70 2.15 18.95
CA TYR A 100 -2.24 1.44 20.10
C TYR A 100 -2.72 0.03 19.71
N PRO A 101 -2.67 -0.96 20.62
CA PRO A 101 -3.11 -2.32 20.33
C PRO A 101 -4.57 -2.38 19.84
N ILE A 102 -4.82 -3.09 18.74
CA ILE A 102 -6.17 -3.32 18.22
C ILE A 102 -6.95 -4.21 19.19
N VAL A 103 -8.12 -3.73 19.63
CA VAL A 103 -9.10 -4.50 20.43
C VAL A 103 -10.00 -5.29 19.51
N LYS A 104 -10.62 -4.62 18.53
CA LYS A 104 -11.51 -5.23 17.53
C LYS A 104 -11.70 -4.32 16.32
N CYS A 105 -12.26 -4.90 15.27
CA CYS A 105 -12.80 -4.12 14.17
C CYS A 105 -14.14 -3.49 14.56
N LYS A 106 -14.25 -2.16 14.46
CA LYS A 106 -15.46 -1.40 14.76
C LYS A 106 -16.36 -1.27 13.53
N VAL A 107 -15.78 -1.01 12.36
CA VAL A 107 -16.49 -0.90 11.08
C VAL A 107 -15.85 -1.83 10.08
N LYS A 108 -16.60 -2.81 9.58
CA LYS A 108 -16.13 -3.79 8.60
C LYS A 108 -16.84 -3.59 7.27
N SER A 109 -16.10 -3.66 6.17
CA SER A 109 -16.69 -3.73 4.83
C SER A 109 -17.47 -5.03 4.69
N THR A 110 -18.76 -4.95 4.37
CA THR A 110 -19.62 -6.13 4.18
C THR A 110 -19.20 -6.97 2.98
N ILE A 111 -18.69 -6.31 1.93
CA ILE A 111 -18.32 -6.94 0.66
C ILE A 111 -16.88 -7.46 0.71
N LEU A 112 -15.93 -6.58 1.02
CA LEU A 112 -14.49 -6.89 0.91
C LEU A 112 -13.90 -7.51 2.18
N ARG A 113 -14.66 -7.55 3.28
CA ARG A 113 -14.24 -8.07 4.59
C ARG A 113 -13.01 -7.38 5.22
N GLU A 114 -12.53 -6.27 4.66
CA GLU A 114 -11.55 -5.37 5.28
C GLU A 114 -12.15 -4.65 6.51
N CYS A 115 -11.31 -4.31 7.48
CA CYS A 115 -11.66 -3.43 8.57
C CYS A 115 -11.35 -1.96 8.25
N LYS A 116 -12.37 -1.10 8.26
CA LYS A 116 -12.23 0.34 7.95
C LYS A 116 -11.94 1.19 9.17
N GLU A 117 -12.48 0.79 10.34
CA GLU A 117 -12.24 1.47 11.61
C GLU A 117 -11.92 0.44 12.69
N TYR A 118 -10.88 0.73 13.46
CA TYR A 118 -10.42 -0.11 14.57
C TYR A 118 -10.78 0.54 15.91
N GLU A 119 -11.08 -0.29 16.90
CA GLU A 119 -11.09 0.10 18.30
C GLU A 119 -9.74 -0.25 18.92
N PHE A 120 -9.17 0.66 19.71
CA PHE A 120 -7.83 0.55 20.27
C PHE A 120 -7.82 0.54 21.80
N ASP A 121 -6.88 -0.19 22.39
CA ASP A 121 -6.58 -0.10 23.81
C ASP A 121 -5.57 1.03 24.06
N THR A 122 -6.09 2.20 24.40
CA THR A 122 -5.27 3.39 24.66
C THR A 122 -4.56 3.36 26.02
N ASN A 123 -4.74 2.31 26.83
CA ASN A 123 -4.04 2.16 28.12
C ASN A 123 -2.74 1.36 27.98
N ALA A 124 -2.50 0.72 26.83
CA ALA A 124 -1.30 -0.05 26.54
C ALA A 124 -0.31 0.77 25.69
N PRO A 125 1.01 0.48 25.76
CA PRO A 125 1.98 1.12 24.88
C PRO A 125 1.72 0.76 23.41
N GLN A 126 2.02 1.70 22.52
CA GLN A 126 1.91 1.47 21.08
C GLN A 126 2.87 0.37 20.61
N LYS A 127 2.46 -0.35 19.58
CA LYS A 127 3.25 -1.38 18.90
C LYS A 127 2.94 -1.41 17.41
N TYR A 128 3.91 -1.84 16.61
CA TYR A 128 3.67 -2.03 15.18
C TYR A 128 2.70 -3.18 14.94
N GLN A 129 1.72 -2.94 14.08
CA GLN A 129 0.64 -3.87 13.75
C GLN A 129 0.30 -3.78 12.26
N TRP A 130 -0.35 -4.83 11.75
CA TRP A 130 -0.92 -4.85 10.40
C TRP A 130 -2.31 -4.21 10.39
N PHE A 131 -2.57 -3.41 9.37
CA PHE A 131 -3.84 -2.75 9.12
C PHE A 131 -4.30 -3.06 7.70
N ASP A 132 -5.60 -3.27 7.52
CA ASP A 132 -6.18 -3.45 6.21
C ASP A 132 -6.15 -2.10 5.48
N VAL A 133 -5.71 -2.10 4.23
CA VAL A 133 -5.77 -0.89 3.39
C VAL A 133 -7.21 -0.66 2.93
N LEU A 134 -7.59 0.60 2.72
CA LEU A 134 -8.91 0.91 2.18
C LEU A 134 -8.97 0.60 0.69
N SER A 135 -10.00 -0.13 0.27
CA SER A 135 -10.29 -0.39 -1.14
C SER A 135 -10.28 0.89 -1.99
N TYR A 136 -9.80 0.77 -3.23
CA TYR A 136 -9.74 1.84 -4.23
C TYR A 136 -11.10 2.23 -4.80
#